data_AF-A0A1M5KUZ5-F1
#
_entry.id   AF-A0A1M5KUZ5-F1
#
_cell.length_a   1.000
_cell.length_b   1.000
_cell.length_c   1.000
_cell.angle_alpha   90.00
_cell.angle_beta   90.00
_cell.angle_gamma   90.00
#
_symmetry.space_group_name_H-M   'P 1'
#
loop_
_entity.id
_entity.type
_entity.pdbx_description
1 polymer ?
#
loop_
_entity_poly.entity_id
_entity_poly.type
_entity_poly.pdbx_seq_one_letter_code
_entity_poly.pdbx_strand_id
1 'polypeptide(L)'
;MQSTLIMNQKHQEDLAHIRSMMERSSRFISLSGLSGVFAGLSALIGGIYVYQLFKANGMDYLNDEHRLYSANLVSELFWIGITILVFAFAFGIFFTIRKSRKYNLPIWTSATKKMVFNLAVPLFAGGIFCLALMHHGYFGLVAPSTLIFYGLAVINAEKYTFSDIKYLGFSELILGCIALFNIGYGLIFWILGFGILHIVYGLVMFKKYK
;
A
#
# COMPACT_ATOMS: atom_id res chain seq x y z
N MET A 1 8.19 24.70 46.53
CA MET A 1 7.13 23.92 45.86
C MET A 1 6.94 24.35 44.40
N GLN A 2 6.78 25.65 44.11
CA GLN A 2 6.58 26.16 42.74
C GLN A 2 7.81 25.97 41.81
N SER A 3 9.03 26.17 42.32
CA SER A 3 10.28 25.95 41.56
C SER A 3 10.53 24.48 41.18
N THR A 4 10.15 23.55 42.06
CA THR A 4 10.26 22.10 41.82
C THR A 4 9.28 21.61 40.74
N LEU A 5 8.08 22.20 40.70
CA LEU A 5 7.09 21.94 39.64
C LEU A 5 7.57 22.45 38.27
N ILE A 6 8.11 23.67 38.22
CA ILE A 6 8.67 24.27 36.99
C ILE A 6 9.85 23.44 36.45
N MET A 7 10.72 22.94 37.34
CA MET A 7 11.86 22.12 36.94
C MET A 7 11.45 20.75 36.39
N ASN A 8 10.41 20.13 36.98
CA ASN A 8 9.83 18.88 36.47
C ASN A 8 9.19 19.08 35.09
N GLN A 9 8.47 20.19 34.90
CA GLN A 9 7.84 20.54 33.63
C GLN A 9 8.87 20.73 32.49
N LYS A 10 9.94 21.48 32.77
CA LYS A 10 11.06 21.66 31.82
C LYS A 10 11.77 20.35 31.49
N HIS A 11 11.97 19.48 32.48
CA HIS A 11 12.58 18.17 32.25
C HIS A 11 11.68 17.27 31.37
N GLN A 12 10.36 17.31 31.56
CA GLN A 12 9.42 16.60 30.69
C GLN A 12 9.41 17.16 29.26
N GLU A 13 9.50 18.48 29.10
CA GLU A 13 9.61 19.13 27.79
C GLU A 13 10.92 18.76 27.07
N ASP A 14 12.06 18.77 27.77
CA ASP A 14 13.35 18.37 27.22
C ASP A 14 13.36 16.88 26.81
N LEU A 15 12.79 16.00 27.64
CA LEU A 15 12.62 14.58 27.30
C LEU A 15 11.70 14.39 26.09
N ALA A 16 10.60 15.15 26.00
CA ALA A 16 9.71 15.12 24.83
C ALA A 16 10.44 15.60 23.56
N HIS A 17 11.25 16.66 23.68
CA HIS A 17 12.05 17.19 22.59
C HIS A 17 13.11 16.18 22.11
N ILE A 18 13.88 15.57 23.01
CA ILE A 18 14.86 14.51 22.70
C ILE A 18 14.17 13.32 22.02
N ARG A 19 13.03 12.88 22.55
CA ARG A 19 12.26 11.76 21.98
C ARG A 19 11.79 12.09 20.56
N SER A 20 11.32 13.31 20.31
CA SER A 20 10.91 13.78 18.98
C SER A 20 12.07 13.84 17.98
N MET A 21 13.27 14.23 18.43
CA MET A 21 14.50 14.23 17.64
C MET A 21 14.94 12.80 17.29
N MET A 22 14.86 11.88 18.25
CA MET A 22 15.15 10.46 18.01
C MET A 22 14.15 9.80 17.04
N GLU A 23 12.86 10.11 17.15
CA GLU A 23 11.87 9.59 16.21
C GLU A 23 12.09 10.13 14.79
N ARG A 24 12.38 11.42 14.63
CA ARG A 24 12.68 12.03 13.32
C ARG A 24 13.96 11.52 12.67
N SER A 25 14.96 11.14 13.46
CA SER A 25 16.21 10.58 12.95
C SER A 25 16.10 9.08 12.61
N SER A 26 15.16 8.37 13.24
CA SER A 26 14.95 6.93 13.06
C SER A 26 13.82 6.55 12.09
N ARG A 27 12.89 7.47 11.78
CA ARG A 27 11.72 7.21 10.93
C ARG A 27 11.58 8.19 9.76
N PHE A 28 11.04 7.68 8.65
CA PHE A 28 10.66 8.44 7.48
C PHE A 28 9.27 9.06 7.65
N ILE A 29 9.25 10.33 8.09
CA ILE A 29 8.01 11.06 8.45
C ILE A 29 7.47 11.88 7.25
N SER A 30 8.11 11.85 6.08
CA SER A 30 7.70 12.68 4.95
C SER A 30 6.73 12.02 3.96
N LEU A 31 6.24 10.80 4.27
CA LEU A 31 5.22 10.15 3.46
C LEU A 31 3.95 11.02 3.36
N SER A 32 3.46 11.22 2.14
CA SER A 32 2.28 12.04 1.89
C SER A 32 1.01 11.18 1.86
N GLY A 33 0.01 11.50 2.68
CA GLY A 33 -1.29 10.81 2.67
C GLY A 33 -2.00 10.89 1.32
N LEU A 34 -1.80 11.97 0.55
CA LEU A 34 -2.30 12.09 -0.83
C LEU A 34 -1.78 10.98 -1.75
N SER A 35 -0.59 10.43 -1.47
CA SER A 35 -0.05 9.28 -2.21
C SER A 35 -0.98 8.08 -2.13
N GLY A 36 -1.50 7.78 -0.93
CA GLY A 36 -2.44 6.68 -0.72
C GLY A 36 -3.77 6.90 -1.44
N VAL A 37 -4.28 8.14 -1.41
CA VAL A 37 -5.51 8.51 -2.12
C VAL A 37 -5.36 8.28 -3.63
N PHE A 38 -4.28 8.78 -4.24
CA PHE A 38 -4.07 8.62 -5.68
C PHE A 38 -3.76 7.18 -6.09
N ALA A 39 -3.02 6.42 -5.28
CA ALA A 39 -2.84 5.00 -5.50
C ALA A 39 -4.18 4.26 -5.52
N GLY A 40 -5.07 4.57 -4.56
CA GLY A 40 -6.39 3.94 -4.51
C GLY A 40 -7.33 4.39 -5.62
N LEU A 41 -7.29 5.65 -6.05
CA LEU A 41 -8.04 6.09 -7.23
C LEU A 41 -7.57 5.39 -8.51
N SER A 42 -6.26 5.22 -8.70
CA SER A 42 -5.72 4.45 -9.82
C SER A 42 -6.20 2.99 -9.81
N ALA A 43 -6.21 2.35 -8.63
CA ALA A 43 -6.73 1.00 -8.47
C ALA A 43 -8.25 0.91 -8.72
N LEU A 44 -9.05 1.87 -8.23
CA LEU A 44 -10.49 1.91 -8.49
C LEU A 44 -10.78 2.04 -9.99
N ILE A 45 -10.14 2.98 -10.68
CA ILE A 45 -10.33 3.20 -12.13
C ILE A 45 -9.91 1.94 -12.90
N GLY A 46 -8.75 1.38 -12.58
CA GLY A 46 -8.27 0.15 -13.19
C GLY A 46 -9.20 -1.05 -12.96
N GLY A 47 -9.74 -1.18 -11.74
CA GLY A 47 -10.69 -2.23 -11.41
C GLY A 47 -12.03 -2.11 -12.15
N ILE A 48 -12.55 -0.88 -12.30
CA ILE A 48 -13.75 -0.61 -13.11
C ILE A 48 -13.48 -0.97 -14.58
N TYR A 49 -12.31 -0.61 -15.11
CA TYR A 49 -11.91 -0.96 -16.47
C TYR A 49 -11.84 -2.48 -16.66
N VAL A 50 -11.22 -3.21 -15.73
CA VAL A 50 -11.15 -4.68 -15.75
C VAL A 50 -12.55 -5.31 -15.68
N TYR A 51 -13.46 -4.75 -14.87
CA TYR A 51 -14.84 -5.22 -14.81
C TYR A 51 -15.56 -5.07 -16.17
N GLN A 52 -15.37 -3.93 -16.84
CA GLN A 52 -15.91 -3.71 -18.18
C GLN A 52 -15.26 -4.65 -19.20
N LEU A 53 -13.96 -4.92 -19.08
CA LEU A 53 -13.24 -5.84 -19.94
C LEU A 53 -13.78 -7.27 -19.82
N PHE A 54 -14.08 -7.74 -18.60
CA PHE A 54 -14.73 -9.03 -18.40
C PHE A 54 -16.09 -9.12 -19.10
N LYS A 55 -16.92 -8.07 -18.94
CA LYS A 55 -18.22 -8.00 -19.62
C LYS A 55 -18.08 -7.98 -21.15
N ALA A 56 -17.09 -7.27 -21.69
CA ALA A 56 -16.82 -7.21 -23.13
C ALA A 56 -16.35 -8.56 -23.70
N ASN A 57 -15.70 -9.39 -22.89
CA ASN A 57 -15.31 -10.75 -23.23
C ASN A 57 -16.43 -11.79 -22.95
N GLY A 58 -17.66 -11.33 -22.69
CA GLY A 58 -18.82 -12.20 -22.47
C GLY A 58 -18.83 -12.95 -21.13
N MET A 59 -17.95 -12.59 -20.19
CA MET A 59 -17.91 -13.21 -18.86
C MET A 59 -18.82 -12.44 -17.91
N ASP A 60 -19.73 -13.15 -17.25
CA ASP A 60 -20.46 -12.59 -16.13
C ASP A 60 -19.66 -12.80 -14.85
N TYR A 61 -18.97 -11.74 -14.44
CA TYR A 61 -18.12 -11.77 -13.25
C TYR A 61 -18.89 -12.22 -11.99
N LEU A 62 -20.19 -11.98 -11.87
CA LEU A 62 -20.92 -12.36 -10.64
C LEU A 62 -21.52 -13.77 -10.71
N ASN A 63 -21.73 -14.32 -11.90
CA ASN A 63 -22.53 -15.54 -12.09
C ASN A 63 -21.75 -16.73 -12.69
N ASP A 64 -20.56 -16.51 -13.28
CA ASP A 64 -19.75 -17.61 -13.82
C ASP A 64 -18.92 -18.32 -12.73
N GLU A 65 -19.29 -19.56 -12.41
CA GLU A 65 -18.55 -20.44 -11.49
C GLU A 65 -17.27 -21.04 -12.11
N HIS A 66 -17.21 -21.15 -13.44
CA HIS A 66 -16.06 -21.70 -14.17
C HIS A 66 -15.52 -20.67 -15.18
N ARG A 67 -14.61 -19.82 -14.70
CA ARG A 67 -13.99 -18.79 -15.54
C ARG A 67 -12.78 -19.35 -16.27
N LEU A 68 -12.94 -19.53 -17.58
CA LEU A 68 -11.82 -19.81 -18.48
C LEU A 68 -11.18 -18.48 -18.89
N TYR A 69 -10.03 -18.19 -18.30
CA TYR A 69 -9.24 -17.04 -18.68
C TYR A 69 -8.49 -17.35 -19.99
N SER A 70 -8.83 -16.63 -21.06
CA SER A 70 -8.05 -16.71 -22.31
C SER A 70 -6.65 -16.13 -22.08
N ALA A 71 -5.65 -16.64 -22.80
CA ALA A 71 -4.27 -16.14 -22.68
C ALA A 71 -4.17 -14.64 -22.99
N ASN A 72 -4.99 -14.14 -23.94
CA ASN A 72 -5.08 -12.73 -24.29
C ASN A 72 -5.60 -11.89 -23.11
N LEU A 73 -6.66 -12.35 -22.44
CA LEU A 73 -7.22 -11.65 -21.29
C LEU A 73 -6.23 -11.61 -20.11
N VAL A 74 -5.52 -12.72 -19.84
CA VAL A 74 -4.48 -12.74 -18.81
C VAL A 74 -3.36 -11.74 -19.11
N SER A 75 -2.90 -11.69 -20.36
CA SER A 75 -1.89 -10.73 -20.81
C SER A 75 -2.36 -9.28 -20.61
N GLU A 76 -3.61 -8.99 -20.96
CA GLU A 76 -4.21 -7.66 -20.79
C GLU A 76 -4.32 -7.28 -19.31
N LEU A 77 -4.80 -8.18 -18.45
CA LEU A 77 -4.85 -8.01 -16.99
C LEU A 77 -3.46 -7.74 -16.40
N PHE A 78 -2.43 -8.46 -16.87
CA PHE A 78 -1.06 -8.28 -16.43
C PHE A 78 -0.56 -6.86 -16.73
N TRP A 79 -0.76 -6.38 -17.97
CA TRP A 79 -0.34 -5.03 -18.36
C TRP A 79 -1.13 -3.92 -17.66
N ILE A 80 -2.43 -4.13 -17.41
CA ILE A 80 -3.23 -3.23 -16.57
C ILE A 80 -2.64 -3.16 -15.16
N GLY A 81 -2.34 -4.31 -14.55
CA GLY A 81 -1.72 -4.39 -13.23
C GLY A 81 -0.38 -3.63 -13.16
N ILE A 82 0.50 -3.85 -14.15
CA ILE A 82 1.77 -3.12 -14.26
C ILE A 82 1.54 -1.62 -14.41
N THR A 83 0.58 -1.20 -15.23
CA THR A 83 0.24 0.21 -15.44
C THR A 83 -0.19 0.86 -14.13
N ILE A 84 -1.12 0.24 -13.39
CA ILE A 84 -1.58 0.76 -12.10
C ILE A 84 -0.43 0.84 -11.10
N LEU A 85 0.44 -0.17 -11.05
CA LEU A 85 1.61 -0.19 -10.17
C LEU A 85 2.55 0.99 -10.48
N VAL A 86 2.84 1.24 -11.76
CA VAL A 86 3.67 2.37 -12.21
C VAL A 86 3.05 3.70 -11.79
N PHE A 87 1.74 3.89 -11.99
CA PHE A 87 1.04 5.10 -11.55
C PHE A 87 1.09 5.27 -10.03
N ALA A 88 0.86 4.20 -9.26
CA ALA A 88 0.91 4.25 -7.81
C ALA A 88 2.30 4.66 -7.29
N PHE A 89 3.38 4.11 -7.86
CA PHE A 89 4.75 4.53 -7.54
C PHE A 89 5.04 5.97 -7.97
N ALA A 90 4.64 6.36 -9.18
CA ALA A 90 4.86 7.70 -9.70
C ALA A 90 4.20 8.76 -8.81
N PHE A 91 2.91 8.59 -8.47
CA PHE A 91 2.22 9.49 -7.55
C PHE A 91 2.80 9.45 -6.15
N GLY A 92 3.17 8.27 -5.64
CA GLY A 92 3.78 8.12 -4.34
C GLY A 92 5.10 8.89 -4.20
N ILE A 93 5.98 8.77 -5.20
CA ILE A 93 7.23 9.51 -5.25
C ILE A 93 6.95 11.01 -5.40
N PHE A 94 6.10 11.41 -6.35
CA PHE A 94 5.78 12.80 -6.62
C PHE A 94 5.25 13.55 -5.38
N PHE A 95 4.21 13.02 -4.73
CA PHE A 95 3.62 13.67 -3.56
C PHE A 95 4.55 13.67 -2.34
N THR A 96 5.36 12.63 -2.18
CA THR A 96 6.35 12.54 -1.10
C THR A 96 7.48 13.55 -1.29
N ILE A 97 8.00 13.70 -2.52
CA ILE A 97 9.00 14.72 -2.84
C ILE A 97 8.43 16.12 -2.65
N ARG A 98 7.22 16.38 -3.15
CA ARG A 98 6.52 17.68 -3.01
C ARG A 98 6.33 18.04 -1.53
N LYS A 99 5.87 17.10 -0.70
CA LYS A 99 5.73 17.31 0.75
C LYS A 99 7.09 17.57 1.40
N SER A 100 8.09 16.75 1.11
CA SER A 100 9.43 16.89 1.69
C SER A 100 10.06 18.26 1.37
N ARG A 101 9.93 18.74 0.12
CA ARG A 101 10.38 20.07 -0.28
C ARG A 101 9.64 21.19 0.43
N LYS A 102 8.31 21.07 0.57
CA LYS A 102 7.48 22.07 1.28
C LYS A 102 7.91 22.27 2.73
N TYR A 103 8.36 21.21 3.40
CA TYR A 103 8.75 21.24 4.81
C TYR A 103 10.29 21.16 5.03
N ASN A 104 11.10 21.33 3.99
CA ASN A 104 12.58 21.23 4.03
C ASN A 104 13.09 19.95 4.72
N LEU A 105 12.43 18.81 4.50
CA LEU A 105 12.81 17.53 5.07
C LEU A 105 13.73 16.76 4.10
N PRO A 106 14.79 16.10 4.60
CA PRO A 106 15.62 15.23 3.77
C PRO A 106 14.83 14.00 3.31
N ILE A 107 14.84 13.73 2.02
CA ILE A 107 14.12 12.59 1.43
C ILE A 107 14.93 11.29 1.56
N TRP A 108 16.25 11.37 1.38
CA TRP A 108 17.12 10.20 1.29
C TRP A 108 17.95 10.02 2.57
N THR A 109 17.32 9.48 3.61
CA THR A 109 17.96 9.20 4.90
C THR A 109 18.24 7.71 5.07
N SER A 110 18.98 7.35 6.11
CA SER A 110 19.16 5.95 6.51
C SER A 110 17.83 5.26 6.82
N ALA A 111 16.85 5.99 7.37
CA ALA A 111 15.50 5.49 7.60
C ALA A 111 14.76 5.20 6.28
N THR A 112 14.82 6.12 5.30
CA THR A 112 14.21 5.91 3.97
C THR A 112 14.79 4.68 3.27
N LYS A 113 16.12 4.50 3.30
CA LYS A 113 16.78 3.34 2.70
C LYS A 113 16.29 2.03 3.33
N LYS A 114 16.21 1.98 4.67
CA LYS A 114 15.68 0.82 5.39
C LYS A 114 14.20 0.58 5.06
N MET A 115 13.38 1.63 5.02
CA MET A 115 11.96 1.53 4.64
C MET A 115 11.81 0.92 3.24
N VAL A 116 12.52 1.46 2.24
CA VAL A 116 12.46 0.98 0.84
C VAL A 116 12.92 -0.46 0.76
N PHE A 117 14.02 -0.83 1.42
CA PHE A 117 14.50 -2.22 1.42
C PHE A 117 13.48 -3.18 2.04
N ASN A 118 12.91 -2.84 3.20
CA ASN A 118 11.95 -3.69 3.89
C ASN A 118 10.60 -3.79 3.16
N LEU A 119 10.22 -2.76 2.40
CA LEU A 119 9.09 -2.80 1.48
C LEU A 119 9.39 -3.65 0.24
N ALA A 120 10.58 -3.50 -0.35
CA ALA A 120 10.95 -4.15 -1.60
C ALA A 120 11.08 -5.67 -1.49
N VAL A 121 11.60 -6.19 -0.37
CA VAL A 121 11.84 -7.64 -0.21
C VAL A 121 10.54 -8.47 -0.36
N PRO A 122 9.45 -8.20 0.39
CA PRO A 122 8.20 -8.97 0.22
C PRO A 122 7.52 -8.69 -1.12
N LEU A 123 7.60 -7.46 -1.66
CA LEU A 123 7.05 -7.14 -2.98
C LEU A 123 7.74 -7.92 -4.10
N PHE A 124 9.07 -8.01 -4.07
CA PHE A 124 9.82 -8.73 -5.08
C PHE A 124 9.56 -10.23 -5.02
N ALA A 125 9.57 -10.81 -3.81
CA ALA A 125 9.19 -12.20 -3.58
C ALA A 125 7.76 -12.48 -4.06
N GLY A 126 6.81 -11.60 -3.73
CA GLY A 126 5.42 -11.69 -4.16
C GLY A 126 5.22 -11.55 -5.67
N GLY A 127 5.99 -10.67 -6.32
CA GLY A 127 6.00 -10.52 -7.77
C GLY A 127 6.47 -11.80 -8.48
N ILE A 128 7.58 -12.39 -8.03
CA ILE A 128 8.06 -13.70 -8.52
C ILE A 128 7.00 -14.78 -8.26
N PHE A 129 6.40 -14.80 -7.08
CA PHE A 129 5.35 -15.76 -6.74
C PHE A 129 4.13 -15.64 -7.67
N CYS A 130 3.67 -14.41 -7.95
CA CYS A 130 2.57 -14.18 -8.89
C CYS A 130 2.93 -14.61 -10.33
N LEU A 131 4.16 -14.36 -10.78
CA LEU A 131 4.65 -14.86 -12.06
C LEU A 131 4.66 -16.39 -12.13
N ALA A 132 5.08 -17.07 -11.06
CA ALA A 132 5.04 -18.52 -10.97
C ALA A 132 3.60 -19.07 -11.01
N LEU A 133 2.66 -18.43 -10.29
CA LEU A 133 1.24 -18.78 -10.34
C LEU A 133 0.67 -18.65 -11.75
N MET A 134 0.97 -17.56 -12.45
CA MET A 134 0.54 -17.35 -13.83
C MET A 134 1.14 -18.40 -14.77
N HIS A 135 2.43 -18.72 -14.61
CA HIS A 135 3.09 -19.77 -15.38
C HIS A 135 2.47 -21.16 -15.18
N HIS A 136 1.93 -21.45 -14.00
CA HIS A 136 1.24 -22.71 -13.70
C HIS A 136 -0.29 -22.66 -13.92
N GLY A 137 -0.83 -21.56 -14.44
CA GLY A 137 -2.27 -21.41 -14.72
C GLY A 137 -3.15 -21.12 -13.51
N TYR A 138 -2.58 -20.86 -12.33
CA TYR A 138 -3.30 -20.52 -11.11
C TYR A 138 -3.69 -19.03 -11.03
N PHE A 139 -4.36 -18.52 -12.08
CA PHE A 139 -4.68 -17.08 -12.21
C PHE A 139 -5.56 -16.54 -11.09
N GLY A 140 -6.51 -17.34 -10.60
CA GLY A 140 -7.42 -16.95 -9.51
C GLY A 140 -6.70 -16.62 -8.19
N LEU A 141 -5.46 -17.11 -8.01
CA LEU A 141 -4.66 -16.87 -6.82
C LEU A 141 -3.78 -15.62 -6.92
N VAL A 142 -3.68 -14.98 -8.09
CA VAL A 142 -2.81 -13.80 -8.29
C VAL A 142 -3.32 -12.62 -7.47
N ALA A 143 -4.62 -12.28 -7.57
CA ALA A 143 -5.21 -11.18 -6.82
C ALA A 143 -5.03 -11.32 -5.29
N PRO A 144 -5.41 -12.42 -4.62
CA PRO A 144 -5.17 -12.59 -3.19
C PRO A 144 -3.67 -12.57 -2.84
N SER A 145 -2.81 -13.14 -3.69
CA SER A 145 -1.36 -13.10 -3.46
C SER A 145 -0.81 -11.67 -3.45
N THR A 146 -1.24 -10.81 -4.39
CA THR A 146 -0.81 -9.41 -4.41
C THR A 146 -1.20 -8.66 -3.13
N LEU A 147 -2.42 -8.88 -2.60
CA LEU A 147 -2.88 -8.31 -1.34
C LEU A 147 -2.03 -8.78 -0.16
N ILE A 148 -1.75 -10.08 -0.06
CA ILE A 148 -0.96 -10.68 1.02
C ILE A 148 0.47 -10.13 1.00
N PHE A 149 1.17 -10.22 -0.13
CA PHE A 149 2.56 -9.79 -0.21
C PHE A 149 2.71 -8.29 -0.05
N TYR A 150 1.75 -7.49 -0.54
CA TYR A 150 1.71 -6.06 -0.26
C TYR A 150 1.48 -5.78 1.22
N GLY A 151 0.51 -6.45 1.86
CA GLY A 151 0.25 -6.30 3.29
C GLY A 151 1.49 -6.61 4.13
N LEU A 152 2.18 -7.70 3.82
CA LEU A 152 3.46 -8.07 4.44
C LEU A 152 4.56 -7.04 4.17
N ALA A 153 4.65 -6.50 2.95
CA ALA A 153 5.59 -5.45 2.62
C ALA A 153 5.39 -4.21 3.48
N VAL A 154 4.13 -3.78 3.64
CA VAL A 154 3.76 -2.62 4.46
C VAL A 154 4.07 -2.86 5.93
N ILE A 155 3.69 -4.02 6.48
CA ILE A 155 3.98 -4.40 7.87
C ILE A 155 5.49 -4.41 8.10
N ASN A 156 6.28 -4.95 7.17
CA ASN A 156 7.73 -5.00 7.32
C ASN A 156 8.37 -3.60 7.25
N ALA A 157 7.82 -2.70 6.43
CA ALA A 157 8.30 -1.33 6.29
C ALA A 157 7.88 -0.39 7.44
N GLU A 158 6.84 -0.74 8.21
CA GLU A 158 6.17 0.12 9.20
C GLU A 158 7.14 0.71 10.24
N LYS A 159 8.17 -0.06 10.64
CA LYS A 159 9.16 0.32 11.66
C LYS A 159 9.96 1.57 11.29
N TYR A 160 10.03 1.85 9.99
CA TYR A 160 10.83 2.92 9.42
C TYR A 160 9.98 4.08 8.88
N THR A 161 8.66 4.06 9.09
CA THR A 161 7.72 5.10 8.62
C THR A 161 6.66 5.39 9.71
N PHE A 162 5.56 6.05 9.35
CA PHE A 162 4.42 6.23 10.25
C PHE A 162 3.87 4.88 10.68
N SER A 163 3.88 4.61 11.99
CA SER A 163 3.43 3.34 12.55
C SER A 163 1.96 3.03 12.27
N ASP A 164 1.15 4.03 11.91
CA ASP A 164 -0.25 3.82 11.52
C ASP A 164 -0.39 3.06 10.19
N ILE A 165 0.65 3.03 9.33
CA ILE A 165 0.62 2.29 8.07
C ILE A 165 0.38 0.79 8.28
N LYS A 166 0.75 0.26 9.46
CA LYS A 166 0.52 -1.14 9.81
C LYS A 166 -0.94 -1.54 9.75
N TYR A 167 -1.86 -0.61 10.06
CA TYR A 167 -3.30 -0.91 9.99
C TYR A 167 -3.73 -1.17 8.55
N LEU A 168 -3.18 -0.44 7.58
CA LEU A 168 -3.38 -0.74 6.16
C LEU A 168 -2.77 -2.11 5.84
N GLY A 169 -1.50 -2.35 6.23
CA GLY A 169 -0.82 -3.61 5.96
C GLY A 169 -1.55 -4.85 6.50
N PHE A 170 -2.02 -4.81 7.76
CA PHE A 170 -2.81 -5.88 8.34
C PHE A 170 -4.17 -6.04 7.69
N SER A 171 -4.83 -4.93 7.30
CA SER A 171 -6.12 -5.00 6.59
C SER A 171 -5.96 -5.68 5.23
N GLU A 172 -4.93 -5.33 4.47
CA GLU A 172 -4.60 -5.97 3.17
C GLU A 172 -4.25 -7.45 3.33
N LEU A 173 -3.45 -7.79 4.35
CA LEU A 173 -3.09 -9.17 4.66
C LEU A 173 -4.32 -10.02 4.99
N ILE A 174 -5.18 -9.53 5.88
CA ILE A 174 -6.42 -10.22 6.28
C ILE A 174 -7.35 -10.37 5.07
N LEU A 175 -7.52 -9.30 4.29
CA LEU A 175 -8.36 -9.29 3.09
C LEU A 175 -7.85 -10.29 2.05
N GLY A 176 -6.54 -10.35 1.83
CA GLY A 176 -5.89 -11.32 0.95
C GLY A 176 -6.07 -12.76 1.43
N CYS A 177 -5.95 -13.01 2.74
CA CYS A 177 -6.25 -14.32 3.32
C CYS A 177 -7.71 -14.74 3.11
N ILE A 178 -8.67 -13.84 3.32
CA ILE A 178 -10.10 -14.12 3.03
C ILE A 178 -10.30 -14.41 1.54
N ALA A 179 -9.64 -13.64 0.67
CA ALA A 179 -9.73 -13.79 -0.78
C ALA A 179 -9.19 -15.14 -1.28
N LEU A 180 -8.21 -15.76 -0.60
CA LEU A 180 -7.72 -17.11 -0.93
C LEU A 180 -8.81 -18.18 -0.84
N PHE A 181 -9.76 -18.04 0.09
CA PHE A 181 -10.87 -18.98 0.26
C PHE A 181 -12.08 -18.65 -0.63
N ASN A 182 -12.06 -17.51 -1.32
CA ASN A 182 -13.16 -17.01 -2.15
C ASN A 182 -12.67 -16.77 -3.58
N ILE A 183 -12.12 -17.82 -4.19
CA ILE A 183 -11.61 -17.78 -5.57
C ILE A 183 -12.75 -17.38 -6.53
N GLY A 184 -12.45 -16.49 -7.46
CA GLY A 184 -13.44 -15.85 -8.34
C GLY A 184 -13.80 -14.43 -7.89
N TYR A 185 -13.74 -14.11 -6.60
CA TYR A 185 -14.01 -12.75 -6.11
C TYR A 185 -12.77 -11.84 -6.10
N GLY A 186 -11.67 -12.27 -6.73
CA GLY A 186 -10.37 -11.61 -6.70
C GLY A 186 -10.41 -10.13 -7.08
N LEU A 187 -11.16 -9.73 -8.11
CA LEU A 187 -11.27 -8.32 -8.51
C LEU A 187 -11.95 -7.46 -7.42
N ILE A 188 -12.99 -7.98 -6.78
CA ILE A 188 -13.68 -7.27 -5.69
C ILE A 188 -12.73 -7.06 -4.52
N PHE A 189 -12.08 -8.12 -4.05
CA PHE A 189 -11.10 -8.01 -2.96
C PHE A 189 -9.94 -7.07 -3.32
N TRP A 190 -9.49 -7.10 -4.57
CA TRP A 190 -8.43 -6.23 -5.05
C TRP A 190 -8.84 -4.75 -5.06
N ILE A 191 -10.05 -4.43 -5.52
CA ILE A 191 -10.62 -3.07 -5.50
C ILE A 191 -10.86 -2.61 -4.05
N LEU A 192 -11.32 -3.50 -3.17
CA LEU A 192 -11.50 -3.18 -1.76
C LEU A 192 -10.16 -2.82 -1.09
N GLY A 193 -9.12 -3.64 -1.29
CA GLY A 193 -7.80 -3.40 -0.73
C GLY A 193 -7.08 -2.22 -1.37
N PHE A 194 -6.58 -2.43 -2.59
CA PHE A 194 -5.77 -1.44 -3.29
C PHE A 194 -6.53 -0.15 -3.62
N GLY A 195 -7.86 -0.20 -3.72
CA GLY A 195 -8.70 0.98 -3.95
C GLY A 195 -9.20 1.63 -2.66
N ILE A 196 -10.21 1.03 -2.04
CA ILE A 196 -10.96 1.66 -0.95
C ILE A 196 -10.09 1.83 0.30
N LEU A 197 -9.40 0.78 0.77
CA LEU A 197 -8.58 0.87 1.98
C LEU A 197 -7.46 1.90 1.82
N HIS A 198 -6.83 1.96 0.65
CA HIS A 198 -5.80 2.96 0.35
C HIS A 198 -6.33 4.39 0.35
N ILE A 199 -7.53 4.64 -0.18
CA ILE A 199 -8.18 5.96 -0.13
C ILE A 199 -8.48 6.34 1.31
N VAL A 200 -9.12 5.45 2.08
CA VAL A 200 -9.47 5.70 3.49
C VAL A 200 -8.21 5.99 4.29
N TYR A 201 -7.20 5.14 4.19
CA TYR A 201 -5.91 5.34 4.86
C TYR A 201 -5.27 6.67 4.45
N GLY A 202 -5.20 6.96 3.14
CA GLY A 202 -4.63 8.19 2.61
C GLY A 202 -5.31 9.45 3.15
N LEU A 203 -6.64 9.45 3.24
CA LEU A 203 -7.44 10.55 3.81
C LEU A 203 -7.21 10.70 5.32
N VAL A 204 -7.19 9.61 6.07
CA VAL A 204 -6.90 9.62 7.53
C VAL A 204 -5.51 10.20 7.79
N MET A 205 -4.50 9.74 7.05
CA MET A 205 -3.13 10.23 7.16
C MET A 205 -2.99 11.68 6.71
N PHE A 206 -3.70 12.08 5.65
CA PHE A 206 -3.72 13.46 5.20
C PHE A 206 -4.29 14.38 6.28
N LYS A 207 -5.38 13.98 6.95
CA LYS A 207 -5.97 14.77 8.04
C LYS A 207 -5.10 14.80 9.30
N LYS A 208 -4.50 13.66 9.67
CA LYS A 208 -3.71 13.52 10.90
C LYS A 208 -2.35 14.23 10.84
N TYR A 209 -1.74 14.30 9.66
CA TYR A 209 -0.37 14.81 9.46
C TYR A 209 -0.28 15.98 8.46
N LYS A 210 -1.34 16.79 8.40
CA LYS A 210 -1.38 18.06 7.65
C LYS A 210 -0.60 19.15 8.37
#